data_AF-A0A812JDW0-F1
#
_entry.id   AF-A0A812JDW0-F1
#
_cell.length_a   1.000
_cell.length_b   1.000
_cell.length_c   1.000
_cell.angle_alpha   90.00
_cell.angle_beta   90.00
_cell.angle_gamma   90.00
#
_symmetry.space_group_name_H-M   'P 1'
#
loop_
_entity.id
_entity.type
_entity.pdbx_description
1 polymer ?
#
loop_
_entity_poly.entity_id
_entity_poly.type
_entity_poly.pdbx_seq_one_letter_code
_entity_poly.pdbx_strand_id
1 'polypeptide(L)'
;MLHERSLQNDESPKPASCRNFGVLLSPLQDGRTDHGYAQRLSAGVPPSSGSLTYFISHNWSTRRVEKFLALALYFNGPAAIVTSVCSQLAMFSLVLAGVVPRVTTSRAENVCVWCTLVGAATFWIVLLLWHEMDARLQCRRLRVFFDKVCINQSDTVAKQEGIRNITAYLRQSEALLVLLSDVYLDKIWTVFELTAFMALKPDAAVIVQPLRLATIVACLMGLMVWAKTMEGVSGGTIYDHLVARRGPSILVVATVFGTTAVLRCWGRAFVQLEKQLNTFSFDTAQCLHPKDREMIREACFQIARGALGPSATLQESCECVELHARVVVPRAMRRAISPTLIPWRYALILYLVAFSRILDSLCSAMPTLQEAEIMLALETALEVVVESLASLVSLAIVGYFICYTPTSPLRELVRLVVLTAVSLPLGIESRLGESRVEVRK
;
A
#
# COMPACT_ATOMS: atom_id res chain seq x y z
N MET A 1 -0.95 42.55 -11.01
CA MET A 1 -2.29 42.51 -11.63
C MET A 1 -2.79 41.09 -11.60
N LEU A 2 -3.85 40.85 -10.82
CA LEU A 2 -4.91 39.82 -10.92
C LEU A 2 -4.44 38.40 -11.34
N HIS A 3 -4.42 37.37 -10.51
CA HIS A 3 -5.54 36.88 -9.70
C HIS A 3 -5.00 35.86 -8.66
N GLU A 4 -4.80 36.30 -7.42
CA GLU A 4 -4.52 35.42 -6.28
C GLU A 4 -5.43 35.91 -5.15
N ARG A 5 -6.65 35.35 -5.09
CA ARG A 5 -7.64 35.61 -4.03
C ARG A 5 -8.39 34.33 -3.70
N SER A 6 -8.53 34.12 -2.39
CA SER A 6 -9.48 33.25 -1.67
C SER A 6 -9.30 31.73 -1.70
N LEU A 7 -8.40 31.23 -0.85
CA LEU A 7 -8.60 30.00 -0.05
C LEU A 7 -8.27 30.26 1.42
N GLN A 8 -8.67 31.44 1.92
CA GLN A 8 -8.68 31.76 3.35
C GLN A 8 -10.13 31.73 3.84
N ASN A 9 -10.36 30.90 4.87
CA ASN A 9 -11.48 30.92 5.79
C ASN A 9 -12.88 30.74 5.19
N ASP A 10 -13.19 29.52 4.77
CA ASP A 10 -14.56 29.02 4.88
C ASP A 10 -14.70 28.25 6.20
N GLU A 11 -14.74 28.99 7.32
CA GLU A 11 -15.29 28.50 8.59
C GLU A 11 -16.81 28.42 8.45
N SER A 12 -17.28 27.49 7.61
CA SER A 12 -18.65 27.01 7.73
C SER A 12 -18.84 26.50 9.17
N PRO A 13 -19.94 26.86 9.87
CA PRO A 13 -20.18 26.39 11.22
C PRO A 13 -20.23 24.86 11.18
N LYS A 14 -19.19 24.22 11.73
CA LYS A 14 -19.21 22.78 12.00
C LYS A 14 -20.49 22.51 12.79
N PRO A 15 -21.37 21.57 12.36
CA PRO A 15 -22.58 21.27 13.11
C PRO A 15 -22.18 20.91 14.55
N ALA A 16 -22.69 21.68 15.51
CA ALA A 16 -22.37 21.55 16.94
C ALA A 16 -22.71 20.16 17.52
N SER A 17 -23.43 19.33 16.76
CA SER A 17 -23.86 17.97 17.11
C SER A 17 -22.75 16.91 17.11
N CYS A 18 -21.56 17.15 16.53
CA CYS A 18 -20.52 16.11 16.40
C CYS A 18 -19.34 16.21 17.39
N ARG A 19 -19.33 17.15 18.34
CA ARG A 19 -18.18 17.35 19.26
C ARG A 19 -18.21 16.50 20.54
N ASN A 20 -19.31 15.82 20.86
CA ASN A 20 -19.50 15.15 22.16
C ASN A 20 -19.53 13.60 22.11
N PHE A 21 -19.11 12.97 21.01
CA PHE A 21 -19.10 11.49 20.90
C PHE A 21 -18.05 10.79 21.80
N GLY A 22 -17.06 11.53 22.31
CA GLY A 22 -15.89 10.95 23.00
C GLY A 22 -16.05 10.61 24.49
N VAL A 23 -17.21 10.80 25.13
CA VAL A 23 -17.30 10.78 26.61
C VAL A 23 -18.19 9.66 27.20
N LEU A 24 -18.85 8.82 26.40
CA LEU A 24 -20.04 8.12 26.95
C LEU A 24 -20.15 6.64 26.62
N LEU A 25 -19.23 5.81 27.13
CA LEU A 25 -19.46 4.37 27.25
C LEU A 25 -18.86 3.83 28.56
N SER A 26 -19.61 4.00 29.65
CA SER A 26 -19.51 3.17 30.86
C SER A 26 -19.86 1.71 30.53
N PRO A 27 -19.41 0.73 31.33
CA PRO A 27 -19.54 -0.69 30.99
C PRO A 27 -21.02 -1.10 30.92
N LEU A 28 -21.44 -1.61 29.77
CA LEU A 28 -22.68 -2.40 29.66
C LEU A 28 -22.45 -3.71 30.44
N GLN A 29 -23.17 -3.84 31.56
CA GLN A 29 -23.32 -5.08 32.31
C GLN A 29 -24.22 -6.01 31.50
N ASP A 30 -23.64 -7.06 30.92
CA ASP A 30 -24.11 -8.45 31.12
C ASP A 30 -23.27 -9.43 30.31
N GLY A 31 -22.80 -10.47 31.00
CA GLY A 31 -21.72 -11.33 30.56
C GLY A 31 -22.15 -12.52 29.71
N ARG A 32 -21.22 -12.99 28.86
CA ARG A 32 -20.47 -14.24 29.05
C ARG A 32 -19.80 -14.72 27.75
N THR A 33 -18.49 -15.07 27.88
CA THR A 33 -17.52 -15.97 27.13
C THR A 33 -16.43 -15.44 26.13
N ASP A 34 -15.47 -14.64 26.60
CA ASP A 34 -14.06 -15.08 26.55
C ASP A 34 -13.37 -14.56 27.82
N HIS A 35 -13.65 -15.28 28.91
CA HIS A 35 -13.96 -14.67 30.20
C HIS A 35 -12.84 -13.83 30.80
N GLY A 36 -11.58 -14.22 30.68
CA GLY A 36 -10.52 -13.58 31.47
C GLY A 36 -10.22 -12.12 31.09
N TYR A 37 -10.43 -11.73 29.84
CA TYR A 37 -10.06 -10.39 29.36
C TYR A 37 -11.23 -9.41 29.44
N ALA A 38 -12.41 -9.81 28.95
CA ALA A 38 -13.64 -9.03 29.10
C ALA A 38 -14.01 -8.83 30.58
N GLN A 39 -13.89 -9.85 31.43
CA GLN A 39 -14.20 -9.75 32.86
C GLN A 39 -13.23 -8.83 33.61
N ARG A 40 -11.94 -8.77 33.22
CA ARG A 40 -10.98 -7.80 33.77
C ARG A 40 -11.35 -6.36 33.39
N LEU A 41 -11.79 -6.14 32.15
CA LEU A 41 -12.33 -4.85 31.71
C LEU A 41 -13.62 -4.46 32.42
N SER A 42 -14.55 -5.41 32.62
CA SER A 42 -15.81 -5.18 33.31
C SER A 42 -15.63 -4.98 34.82
N ALA A 43 -14.61 -5.57 35.43
CA ALA A 43 -14.31 -5.45 36.86
C ALA A 43 -13.61 -4.13 37.24
N GLY A 44 -13.45 -3.20 36.30
CA GLY A 44 -12.74 -1.93 36.53
C GLY A 44 -11.26 -2.12 36.89
N VAL A 45 -10.71 -3.32 36.69
CA VAL A 45 -9.27 -3.56 36.85
C VAL A 45 -8.60 -2.84 35.67
N PRO A 46 -7.83 -1.76 35.91
CA PRO A 46 -7.14 -1.08 34.83
C PRO A 46 -6.28 -2.12 34.12
N PRO A 47 -6.37 -2.24 32.78
CA PRO A 47 -5.64 -3.27 32.06
C PRO A 47 -4.14 -3.04 32.26
N SER A 48 -3.54 -3.75 33.21
CA SER A 48 -2.10 -3.79 33.42
C SER A 48 -1.37 -4.50 32.27
N SER A 49 -2.11 -4.98 31.26
CA SER A 49 -1.63 -5.77 30.14
C SER A 49 -2.14 -5.26 28.79
N GLY A 50 -2.02 -3.95 28.58
CA GLY A 50 -1.71 -3.28 27.32
C GLY A 50 -2.74 -3.25 26.16
N SER A 51 -2.80 -2.09 25.52
CA SER A 51 -3.58 -1.76 24.32
C SER A 51 -3.32 -2.66 23.11
N LEU A 52 -4.37 -2.91 22.32
CA LEU A 52 -4.21 -3.48 20.99
C LEU A 52 -3.58 -2.42 20.08
N THR A 53 -2.57 -2.79 19.31
CA THR A 53 -1.93 -1.86 18.36
C THR A 53 -2.85 -1.61 17.16
N TYR A 54 -3.45 -2.69 16.63
CA TYR A 54 -4.30 -2.61 15.44
C TYR A 54 -5.58 -3.44 15.58
N PHE A 55 -6.69 -2.87 15.14
CA PHE A 55 -7.86 -3.62 14.69
C PHE A 55 -7.77 -3.76 13.16
N ILE A 56 -7.81 -4.99 12.64
CA ILE A 56 -7.85 -5.21 11.18
C ILE A 56 -9.31 -5.34 10.76
N SER A 57 -9.84 -4.32 10.10
CA SER A 57 -11.17 -4.39 9.47
C SER A 57 -11.03 -4.83 8.02
N HIS A 58 -11.87 -5.78 7.61
CA HIS A 58 -11.72 -6.44 6.33
C HIS A 58 -13.02 -7.07 5.84
N ASN A 59 -13.15 -7.22 4.52
CA ASN A 59 -14.26 -8.00 3.96
C ASN A 59 -13.95 -9.50 3.97
N TRP A 60 -14.87 -10.31 4.50
CA TRP A 60 -14.75 -11.76 4.58
C TRP A 60 -14.67 -12.44 3.22
N SER A 61 -15.35 -11.91 2.20
CA SER A 61 -15.46 -12.55 0.87
C SER A 61 -14.20 -12.40 0.00
N THR A 62 -13.23 -11.57 0.40
CA THR A 62 -12.01 -11.37 -0.40
C THR A 62 -11.03 -12.53 -0.24
N ARG A 63 -10.21 -12.74 -1.28
CA ARG A 63 -9.31 -13.90 -1.36
C ARG A 63 -8.26 -13.86 -0.25
N ARG A 64 -7.95 -15.01 0.34
CA ARG A 64 -6.99 -15.13 1.46
C ARG A 64 -5.60 -14.64 1.09
N VAL A 65 -5.13 -14.96 -0.12
CA VAL A 65 -3.80 -14.58 -0.62
C VAL A 65 -3.66 -13.06 -0.74
N GLU A 66 -4.71 -12.36 -1.18
CA GLU A 66 -4.68 -10.89 -1.29
C GLU A 66 -4.58 -10.24 0.10
N LYS A 67 -5.36 -10.74 1.08
CA LYS A 67 -5.26 -10.28 2.48
C LYS A 67 -3.87 -10.51 3.05
N PHE A 68 -3.36 -11.74 2.88
CA PHE A 68 -2.04 -12.11 3.37
C PHE A 68 -0.96 -11.22 2.77
N LEU A 69 -0.94 -11.05 1.45
CA LEU A 69 0.07 -10.25 0.79
C LEU A 69 -0.02 -8.77 1.18
N ALA A 70 -1.23 -8.23 1.31
CA ALA A 70 -1.43 -6.85 1.77
C ALA A 70 -0.93 -6.63 3.21
N LEU A 71 -1.19 -7.59 4.10
CA LEU A 71 -0.70 -7.55 5.49
C LEU A 71 0.82 -7.76 5.56
N ALA A 72 1.38 -8.71 4.81
CA ALA A 72 2.81 -8.95 4.73
C ALA A 72 3.54 -7.70 4.23
N LEU A 73 3.03 -7.05 3.17
CA LEU A 73 3.59 -5.81 2.66
C LEU A 73 3.55 -4.66 3.66
N TYR A 74 2.48 -4.59 4.45
CA TYR A 74 2.32 -3.57 5.48
C TYR A 74 3.27 -3.79 6.68
N PHE A 75 3.29 -5.00 7.24
CA PHE A 75 4.04 -5.31 8.47
C PHE A 75 5.51 -5.69 8.21
N ASN A 76 5.78 -6.49 7.19
CA ASN A 76 7.10 -7.05 6.89
C ASN A 76 7.86 -6.23 5.84
N GLY A 77 7.15 -5.41 5.05
CA GLY A 77 7.72 -4.62 3.96
C GLY A 77 8.97 -3.82 4.35
N PRO A 78 8.98 -3.03 5.44
CA PRO A 78 10.18 -2.27 5.84
C PRO A 78 11.41 -3.15 6.08
N ALA A 79 11.25 -4.29 6.76
CA ALA A 79 12.35 -5.23 7.00
C ALA A 79 12.82 -5.87 5.69
N ALA A 80 11.88 -6.24 4.81
CA ALA A 80 12.20 -6.81 3.50
C ALA A 80 12.98 -5.84 2.61
N ILE A 81 12.63 -4.54 2.62
CA ILE A 81 13.36 -3.50 1.89
C ILE A 81 14.79 -3.39 2.41
N VAL A 82 14.97 -3.21 3.72
CA VAL A 82 16.30 -3.00 4.32
C VAL A 82 17.21 -4.22 4.10
N THR A 83 16.71 -5.41 4.39
CA THR A 83 17.48 -6.66 4.22
C THR A 83 17.82 -6.93 2.75
N SER A 84 16.91 -6.63 1.81
CA SER A 84 17.18 -6.69 0.38
C SER A 84 18.33 -5.76 -0.01
N VAL A 85 18.30 -4.48 0.39
CA VAL A 85 19.37 -3.52 0.09
C VAL A 85 20.71 -3.99 0.67
N CYS A 86 20.73 -4.44 1.93
CA CYS A 86 21.94 -4.98 2.55
C CYS A 86 22.48 -6.20 1.80
N SER A 87 21.61 -7.13 1.37
CA SER A 87 22.02 -8.31 0.61
C SER A 87 22.57 -7.96 -0.78
N GLN A 88 21.98 -6.95 -1.45
CA GLN A 88 22.45 -6.45 -2.74
C GLN A 88 23.83 -5.83 -2.62
N LEU A 89 24.06 -4.99 -1.60
CA LEU A 89 25.35 -4.36 -1.34
C LEU A 89 26.42 -5.41 -0.95
N ALA A 90 26.07 -6.38 -0.11
CA ALA A 90 26.96 -7.47 0.23
C ALA A 90 27.35 -8.29 -1.00
N MET A 91 26.38 -8.60 -1.87
CA MET A 91 26.63 -9.33 -3.11
C MET A 91 27.51 -8.53 -4.09
N PHE A 92 27.24 -7.23 -4.23
CA PHE A 92 28.07 -6.31 -4.98
C PHE A 92 29.53 -6.35 -4.51
N SER A 93 29.76 -6.25 -3.19
CA SER A 93 31.11 -6.33 -2.60
C SER A 93 31.79 -7.68 -2.87
N LEU A 94 31.07 -8.79 -2.79
CA LEU A 94 31.61 -10.13 -3.06
C LEU A 94 32.01 -10.32 -4.53
N VAL A 95 31.23 -9.75 -5.46
CA VAL A 95 31.58 -9.73 -6.89
C VAL A 95 32.81 -8.87 -7.14
N LEU A 96 32.92 -7.69 -6.50
CA LEU A 96 34.11 -6.85 -6.61
C LEU A 96 35.37 -7.52 -6.05
N ALA A 97 35.24 -8.26 -4.96
CA ALA A 97 36.33 -9.04 -4.37
C ALA A 97 36.72 -10.29 -5.17
N GLY A 98 36.01 -10.60 -6.27
CA GLY A 98 36.26 -11.78 -7.09
C GLY A 98 35.84 -13.10 -6.44
N VAL A 99 35.10 -13.05 -5.32
CA VAL A 99 34.58 -14.25 -4.62
C VAL A 99 33.41 -14.85 -5.39
N VAL A 100 32.53 -14.00 -5.92
CA VAL A 100 31.38 -14.42 -6.73
C VAL A 100 31.73 -14.20 -8.21
N PRO A 101 31.60 -15.23 -9.06
CA PRO A 101 32.02 -15.14 -10.46
C PRO A 101 31.09 -14.22 -11.25
N ARG A 102 31.69 -13.48 -12.19
CA ARG A 102 30.95 -12.84 -13.28
C ARG A 102 30.65 -13.87 -14.36
N VAL A 103 29.51 -13.75 -15.03
CA VAL A 103 29.18 -14.63 -16.16
C VAL A 103 29.71 -13.97 -17.43
N THR A 104 30.69 -14.60 -18.08
CA THR A 104 31.17 -14.13 -19.37
C THR A 104 30.29 -14.70 -20.48
N THR A 105 29.74 -13.81 -21.31
CA THR A 105 28.91 -14.17 -22.45
C THR A 105 29.73 -14.68 -23.63
N SER A 106 29.08 -15.22 -24.67
CA SER A 106 29.76 -15.62 -25.91
C SER A 106 30.46 -14.46 -26.63
N ARG A 107 30.10 -13.21 -26.32
CA ARG A 107 30.73 -11.99 -26.84
C ARG A 107 31.93 -11.52 -26.00
N ALA A 108 32.36 -12.32 -25.03
CA ALA A 108 33.36 -11.94 -24.03
C ALA A 108 32.95 -10.71 -23.18
N GLU A 109 31.65 -10.39 -23.12
CA GLU A 109 31.13 -9.35 -22.22
C GLU A 109 30.86 -9.98 -20.85
N ASN A 110 31.28 -9.30 -19.79
CA ASN A 110 30.97 -9.74 -18.44
C ASN A 110 29.59 -9.25 -18.03
N VAL A 111 28.72 -10.15 -17.59
CA VAL A 111 27.38 -9.85 -17.08
C VAL A 111 27.30 -10.27 -15.62
N CYS A 112 26.70 -9.42 -14.80
CA CYS A 112 26.34 -9.70 -13.42
C CYS A 112 24.83 -9.61 -13.25
N VAL A 113 24.24 -10.59 -12.56
CA VAL A 113 22.82 -10.61 -12.17
C VAL A 113 22.63 -10.94 -10.68
N TRP A 114 23.73 -11.14 -9.96
CA TRP A 114 23.72 -11.66 -8.60
C TRP A 114 23.09 -10.67 -7.62
N CYS A 115 23.30 -9.37 -7.78
CA CYS A 115 22.71 -8.37 -6.90
C CYS A 115 21.18 -8.41 -7.03
N THR A 116 20.67 -8.44 -8.27
CA THR A 116 19.22 -8.53 -8.53
C THR A 116 18.62 -9.82 -7.98
N LEU A 117 19.22 -10.98 -8.27
CA LEU A 117 18.68 -12.28 -7.85
C LEU A 117 18.68 -12.44 -6.33
N VAL A 118 19.82 -12.16 -5.67
CA VAL A 118 19.95 -12.32 -4.21
C VAL A 118 19.10 -11.28 -3.49
N GLY A 119 19.06 -10.03 -3.98
CA GLY A 119 18.20 -8.99 -3.45
C GLY A 119 16.71 -9.36 -3.52
N ALA A 120 16.26 -9.77 -4.70
CA ALA A 120 14.86 -10.19 -4.89
C ALA A 120 14.50 -11.41 -4.05
N ALA A 121 15.36 -12.43 -4.00
CA ALA A 121 15.15 -13.61 -3.16
C ALA A 121 15.07 -13.24 -1.68
N THR A 122 16.00 -12.42 -1.19
CA THR A 122 16.02 -11.93 0.20
C THR A 122 14.75 -11.14 0.51
N PHE A 123 14.35 -10.22 -0.38
CA PHE A 123 13.11 -9.47 -0.23
C PHE A 123 11.90 -10.40 -0.06
N TRP A 124 11.73 -11.39 -0.95
CA TRP A 124 10.58 -12.30 -0.91
C TRP A 124 10.59 -13.18 0.33
N ILE A 125 11.75 -13.75 0.69
CA ILE A 125 11.90 -14.57 1.89
C ILE A 125 11.54 -13.77 3.14
N VAL A 126 12.09 -12.56 3.29
CA VAL A 126 11.80 -11.69 4.44
C VAL A 126 10.36 -11.20 4.41
N LEU A 127 9.83 -10.77 3.27
CA LEU A 127 8.44 -10.34 3.16
C LEU A 127 7.47 -11.45 3.63
N LEU A 128 7.72 -12.69 3.24
CA LEU A 128 6.85 -13.81 3.56
C LEU A 128 7.07 -14.35 4.97
N LEU A 129 8.30 -14.36 5.49
CA LEU A 129 8.67 -15.08 6.71
C LEU A 129 9.12 -14.19 7.89
N TRP A 130 9.17 -12.86 7.72
CA TRP A 130 9.65 -11.96 8.79
C TRP A 130 8.82 -12.05 10.08
N HIS A 131 7.52 -12.32 9.98
CA HIS A 131 6.66 -12.48 11.15
C HIS A 131 7.09 -13.64 12.07
N GLU A 132 7.61 -14.74 11.49
CA GLU A 132 8.19 -15.85 12.26
C GLU A 132 9.53 -15.47 12.89
N MET A 133 10.34 -14.68 12.17
CA MET A 133 11.61 -14.17 12.69
C MET A 133 11.39 -13.20 13.84
N ASP A 134 10.46 -12.26 13.69
CA ASP A 134 10.10 -11.26 14.72
C ASP A 134 9.56 -11.94 15.98
N ALA A 135 8.76 -13.00 15.83
CA ALA A 135 8.29 -13.81 16.96
C ALA A 135 9.44 -14.48 17.73
N ARG A 136 10.45 -14.99 17.02
CA ARG A 136 11.63 -15.63 17.64
C ARG A 136 12.59 -14.61 18.27
N LEU A 137 12.78 -13.47 17.62
CA LEU A 137 13.70 -12.42 18.07
C LEU A 137 13.04 -11.48 19.10
N GLN A 138 11.73 -11.56 19.27
CA GLN A 138 10.93 -10.70 20.15
C GLN A 138 11.14 -9.19 19.88
N CYS A 139 11.50 -8.81 18.63
CA CYS A 139 11.84 -7.43 18.31
C CYS A 139 10.63 -6.49 18.36
N ARG A 140 9.43 -6.98 18.00
CA ARG A 140 8.18 -6.22 18.13
C ARG A 140 7.09 -7.05 18.78
N ARG A 141 6.40 -6.46 19.75
CA ARG A 141 5.18 -7.01 20.34
C ARG A 141 3.97 -6.29 19.77
N LEU A 142 3.69 -6.51 18.48
CA LEU A 142 2.46 -6.03 17.87
C LEU A 142 1.29 -6.90 18.35
N ARG A 143 0.27 -6.27 18.90
CA ARG A 143 -0.98 -6.96 19.23
C ARG A 143 -2.06 -6.52 18.27
N VAL A 144 -2.58 -7.50 17.55
CA VAL A 144 -3.50 -7.25 16.45
C VAL A 144 -4.76 -8.06 16.70
N PHE A 145 -5.91 -7.40 16.62
CA PHE A 145 -7.18 -8.09 16.55
C PHE A 145 -7.56 -8.33 15.09
N PHE A 146 -7.70 -9.60 14.73
CA PHE A 146 -8.19 -10.03 13.43
C PHE A 146 -9.35 -10.99 13.66
N ASP A 147 -10.57 -10.47 13.50
CA ASP A 147 -11.85 -11.13 13.75
C ASP A 147 -11.87 -12.63 13.36
N LYS A 148 -11.38 -12.98 12.17
CA LYS A 148 -11.40 -14.36 11.66
C LYS A 148 -10.54 -15.33 12.48
N VAL A 149 -9.50 -14.84 13.13
CA VAL A 149 -8.56 -15.63 13.95
C VAL A 149 -8.90 -15.50 15.43
N CYS A 150 -9.30 -14.31 15.88
CA CYS A 150 -9.55 -14.02 17.28
C CYS A 150 -10.95 -14.46 17.76
N ILE A 151 -11.93 -14.56 16.86
CA ILE A 151 -13.27 -15.05 17.20
C ILE A 151 -13.33 -16.55 16.90
N ASN A 152 -13.77 -17.35 17.87
CA ASN A 152 -13.99 -18.78 17.67
C ASN A 152 -14.97 -19.00 16.51
N GLN A 153 -14.50 -19.60 15.41
CA GLN A 153 -15.31 -19.81 14.21
C GLN A 153 -16.15 -21.09 14.26
N SER A 154 -15.83 -22.01 15.17
CA SER A 154 -16.42 -23.35 15.27
C SER A 154 -17.56 -23.42 16.27
N ASP A 155 -17.43 -22.73 17.42
CA ASP A 155 -18.48 -22.65 18.44
C ASP A 155 -19.39 -21.46 18.16
N THR A 156 -20.68 -21.72 17.92
CA THR A 156 -21.67 -20.70 17.58
C THR A 156 -21.94 -19.71 18.72
N VAL A 157 -21.84 -20.15 19.98
CA VAL A 157 -22.08 -19.29 21.16
C VAL A 157 -20.90 -18.35 21.35
N ALA A 158 -19.69 -18.90 21.42
CA ALA A 158 -18.46 -18.11 21.53
C ALA A 158 -18.28 -17.17 20.33
N LYS A 159 -18.69 -17.59 19.12
CA LYS A 159 -18.72 -16.73 17.95
C LYS A 159 -19.63 -15.52 18.13
N GLN A 160 -20.87 -15.75 18.55
CA GLN A 160 -21.86 -14.68 18.72
C GLN A 160 -21.40 -13.65 19.72
N GLU A 161 -20.79 -14.09 20.82
CA GLU A 161 -20.30 -13.16 21.81
C GLU A 161 -19.00 -12.47 21.38
N GLY A 162 -18.10 -13.17 20.69
CA GLY A 162 -16.95 -12.53 20.05
C GLY A 162 -17.39 -11.39 19.13
N ILE A 163 -18.48 -11.58 18.38
CA ILE A 163 -19.10 -10.54 17.54
C ILE A 163 -19.68 -9.41 18.41
N ARG A 164 -20.43 -9.73 19.47
CA ARG A 164 -20.97 -8.72 20.41
C ARG A 164 -19.87 -7.85 21.04
N ASN A 165 -18.68 -8.41 21.21
CA ASN A 165 -17.53 -7.73 21.81
C ASN A 165 -16.66 -6.94 20.79
N ILE A 166 -17.00 -6.90 19.49
CA ILE A 166 -16.22 -6.15 18.47
C ILE A 166 -16.02 -4.68 18.87
N THR A 167 -17.05 -4.01 19.36
CA THR A 167 -16.96 -2.60 19.78
C THR A 167 -15.97 -2.39 20.93
N ALA A 168 -15.81 -3.38 21.82
CA ALA A 168 -14.81 -3.32 22.89
C ALA A 168 -13.38 -3.41 22.32
N TYR A 169 -13.14 -4.28 21.33
CA TYR A 169 -11.85 -4.39 20.65
C TYR A 169 -11.51 -3.12 19.83
N LEU A 170 -12.51 -2.49 19.20
CA LEU A 170 -12.35 -1.20 18.54
C LEU A 170 -11.92 -0.12 19.54
N ARG A 171 -12.57 -0.05 20.72
CA ARG A 171 -12.20 0.89 21.78
C ARG A 171 -10.78 0.68 22.31
N GLN A 172 -10.26 -0.54 22.27
CA GLN A 172 -8.91 -0.83 22.79
C GLN A 172 -7.80 -0.70 21.76
N SER A 173 -8.15 -0.67 20.48
CA SER A 173 -7.18 -0.58 19.38
C SER A 173 -6.65 0.83 19.17
N GLU A 174 -5.34 1.03 19.13
CA GLU A 174 -4.70 2.33 18.88
C GLU A 174 -4.93 2.84 17.47
N ALA A 175 -4.99 1.93 16.49
CA ALA A 175 -5.25 2.24 15.09
C ALA A 175 -6.21 1.22 14.44
N LEU A 176 -6.86 1.64 13.37
CA LEU A 176 -7.70 0.80 12.52
C LEU A 176 -7.01 0.58 11.17
N LEU A 177 -6.63 -0.66 10.87
CA LEU A 177 -6.09 -1.06 9.57
C LEU A 177 -7.20 -1.61 8.68
N VAL A 178 -7.59 -0.85 7.67
CA VAL A 178 -8.65 -1.17 6.71
C VAL A 178 -8.06 -1.89 5.49
N LEU A 179 -8.39 -3.17 5.31
CA LEU A 179 -8.06 -3.93 4.10
C LEU A 179 -9.09 -3.64 3.01
N LEU A 180 -8.82 -2.61 2.20
CA LEU A 180 -9.78 -2.07 1.24
C LEU A 180 -9.92 -2.97 -0.01
N SER A 181 -11.13 -3.46 -0.22
CA SER A 181 -11.61 -4.10 -1.45
C SER A 181 -12.68 -3.25 -2.15
N ASP A 182 -12.99 -3.56 -3.40
CA ASP A 182 -14.07 -2.94 -4.18
C ASP A 182 -15.46 -3.08 -3.55
N VAL A 183 -15.70 -4.18 -2.84
CA VAL A 183 -16.96 -4.45 -2.12
C VAL A 183 -16.87 -4.17 -0.61
N TYR A 184 -15.82 -3.48 -0.14
CA TYR A 184 -15.63 -3.26 1.30
C TYR A 184 -16.75 -2.40 1.89
N LEU A 185 -17.14 -1.33 1.22
CA LEU A 185 -18.15 -0.38 1.72
C LEU A 185 -19.59 -0.80 1.41
N ASP A 186 -19.77 -1.90 0.68
CA ASP A 186 -21.09 -2.48 0.45
C ASP A 186 -21.54 -3.35 1.64
N LYS A 187 -20.62 -3.75 2.53
CA LYS A 187 -20.90 -4.65 3.66
C LYS A 187 -21.24 -3.84 4.91
N ILE A 188 -22.29 -4.26 5.61
CA ILE A 188 -22.80 -3.55 6.78
C ILE A 188 -21.79 -3.54 7.95
N TRP A 189 -21.11 -4.66 8.21
CA TRP A 189 -20.15 -4.79 9.31
C TRP A 189 -18.91 -3.92 9.14
N THR A 190 -18.32 -3.88 7.94
CA THR A 190 -17.09 -3.12 7.67
C THR A 190 -17.32 -1.61 7.76
N VAL A 191 -18.48 -1.11 7.31
CA VAL A 191 -18.87 0.29 7.46
C VAL A 191 -19.19 0.60 8.92
N PHE A 192 -19.87 -0.30 9.63
CA PHE A 192 -20.11 -0.18 11.06
C PHE A 192 -18.80 -0.09 11.85
N GLU A 193 -17.85 -1.01 11.63
CA GLU A 193 -16.54 -1.03 12.32
C GLU A 193 -15.76 0.28 12.13
N LEU A 194 -15.70 0.75 10.89
CA LEU A 194 -15.03 2.00 10.54
C LEU A 194 -15.71 3.21 11.18
N THR A 195 -17.03 3.29 11.11
CA THR A 195 -17.82 4.39 11.67
C THR A 195 -17.76 4.39 13.20
N ALA A 196 -17.92 3.23 13.82
CA ALA A 196 -17.84 3.04 15.26
C ALA A 196 -16.44 3.38 15.78
N PHE A 197 -15.37 2.93 15.11
CA PHE A 197 -13.99 3.29 15.49
C PHE A 197 -13.79 4.81 15.50
N MET A 198 -14.24 5.49 14.45
CA MET A 198 -14.12 6.94 14.33
C MET A 198 -14.96 7.71 15.35
N ALA A 199 -16.15 7.21 15.70
CA ALA A 199 -16.97 7.80 16.75
C ALA A 199 -16.33 7.62 18.14
N LEU A 200 -15.75 6.44 18.39
CA LEU A 200 -15.06 6.12 19.64
C LEU A 200 -13.70 6.83 19.79
N LYS A 201 -13.01 7.04 18.67
CA LYS A 201 -11.63 7.55 18.62
C LYS A 201 -11.44 8.50 17.43
N PRO A 202 -11.93 9.75 17.51
CA PRO A 202 -11.90 10.70 16.39
C PRO A 202 -10.47 11.05 15.93
N ASP A 203 -9.49 10.99 16.84
CA ASP A 203 -8.09 11.33 16.57
C ASP A 203 -7.20 10.11 16.30
N ALA A 204 -7.73 8.89 16.39
CA ALA A 204 -6.94 7.68 16.15
C ALA A 204 -6.65 7.47 14.66
N ALA A 205 -5.52 6.82 14.39
CA ALA A 205 -5.08 6.58 13.02
C ALA A 205 -5.98 5.55 12.32
N VAL A 206 -6.57 5.94 11.19
CA VAL A 206 -7.15 5.02 10.21
C VAL A 206 -6.12 4.83 9.10
N ILE A 207 -5.78 3.58 8.81
CA ILE A 207 -4.77 3.21 7.83
C ILE A 207 -5.45 2.38 6.76
N VAL A 208 -5.32 2.79 5.51
CA VAL A 208 -5.97 2.10 4.39
C VAL A 208 -4.94 1.33 3.60
N GLN A 209 -5.13 0.02 3.51
CA GLN A 209 -4.25 -0.92 2.83
C GLN A 209 -5.02 -1.61 1.70
N PRO A 210 -4.79 -1.23 0.44
CA PRO A 210 -5.53 -1.78 -0.69
C PRO A 210 -5.11 -3.21 -1.00
N LEU A 211 -6.08 -4.11 -1.18
CA LEU A 211 -5.79 -5.53 -1.46
C LEU A 211 -5.15 -5.73 -2.84
N ARG A 212 -5.75 -5.16 -3.89
CA ARG A 212 -5.27 -5.34 -5.27
C ARG A 212 -3.89 -4.73 -5.52
N LEU A 213 -3.57 -3.64 -4.81
CA LEU A 213 -2.30 -2.94 -5.00
C LEU A 213 -1.12 -3.79 -4.53
N ALA A 214 -1.28 -4.56 -3.45
CA ALA A 214 -0.24 -5.47 -2.99
C ALA A 214 0.07 -6.57 -4.03
N THR A 215 -0.97 -7.19 -4.60
CA THR A 215 -0.83 -8.20 -5.67
C THR A 215 -0.17 -7.63 -6.92
N ILE A 216 -0.56 -6.43 -7.31
CA ILE A 216 0.03 -5.73 -8.43
C ILE A 216 1.52 -5.47 -8.21
N VAL A 217 1.90 -4.92 -7.05
CA VAL A 217 3.30 -4.56 -6.75
C VAL A 217 4.16 -5.81 -6.75
N ALA A 218 3.65 -6.90 -6.16
CA ALA A 218 4.23 -8.22 -6.22
C ALA A 218 4.47 -8.70 -7.67
N CYS A 219 3.45 -8.66 -8.52
CA CYS A 219 3.55 -9.07 -9.92
C CYS A 219 4.53 -8.20 -10.71
N LEU A 220 4.49 -6.87 -10.53
CA LEU A 220 5.40 -5.94 -11.20
C LEU A 220 6.85 -6.20 -10.76
N MET A 221 7.10 -6.38 -9.46
CA MET A 221 8.43 -6.72 -8.96
C MET A 221 8.93 -8.04 -9.57
N GLY A 222 8.10 -9.08 -9.57
CA GLY A 222 8.45 -10.38 -10.18
C GLY A 222 8.75 -10.25 -11.68
N LEU A 223 7.93 -9.48 -12.42
CA LEU A 223 8.12 -9.23 -13.85
C LEU A 223 9.43 -8.48 -14.12
N MET A 224 9.76 -7.45 -13.34
CA MET A 224 11.00 -6.69 -13.49
C MET A 224 12.24 -7.55 -13.20
N VAL A 225 12.20 -8.37 -12.15
CA VAL A 225 13.29 -9.31 -11.81
C VAL A 225 13.47 -10.34 -12.92
N TRP A 226 12.36 -10.92 -13.42
CA TRP A 226 12.39 -11.89 -14.51
C TRP A 226 12.97 -11.28 -15.78
N ALA A 227 12.47 -10.11 -16.21
CA ALA A 227 12.95 -9.44 -17.40
C ALA A 227 14.45 -9.15 -17.34
N LYS A 228 14.94 -8.70 -16.17
CA LYS A 228 16.38 -8.45 -15.97
C LYS A 228 17.22 -9.72 -16.01
N THR A 229 16.73 -10.79 -15.40
CA THR A 229 17.42 -12.09 -15.43
C THR A 229 17.52 -12.61 -16.86
N MET A 230 16.44 -12.50 -17.64
CA MET A 230 16.43 -12.89 -19.05
C MET A 230 17.39 -12.07 -19.90
N GLU A 231 17.47 -10.75 -19.68
CA GLU A 231 18.45 -9.87 -20.35
C GLU A 231 19.88 -10.38 -20.13
N GLY A 232 20.22 -10.75 -18.89
CA GLY A 232 21.56 -11.25 -18.56
C GLY A 232 21.86 -12.64 -19.13
N VAL A 233 20.87 -13.53 -19.21
CA VAL A 233 21.03 -14.87 -19.80
C VAL A 233 21.09 -14.83 -21.33
N SER A 234 20.37 -13.90 -21.97
CA SER A 234 20.27 -13.84 -23.43
C SER A 234 21.51 -13.33 -24.14
N GLY A 235 22.41 -12.64 -23.43
CA GLY A 235 23.59 -11.99 -23.99
C GLY A 235 24.49 -12.97 -24.72
N GLY A 236 24.34 -13.07 -26.04
CA GLY A 236 25.19 -13.94 -26.86
C GLY A 236 24.55 -14.60 -28.09
N THR A 237 23.29 -14.38 -28.40
CA THR A 237 22.64 -14.95 -29.60
C THR A 237 22.03 -13.88 -30.51
N ILE A 238 21.61 -14.23 -31.73
CA ILE A 238 20.93 -13.32 -32.70
C ILE A 238 19.73 -12.58 -32.08
N TYR A 239 19.16 -13.12 -31.00
CA TYR A 239 18.18 -12.43 -30.14
C TYR A 239 18.66 -11.08 -29.60
N ASP A 240 19.96 -10.85 -29.46
CA ASP A 240 20.57 -9.62 -28.93
C ASP A 240 20.22 -8.38 -29.75
N HIS A 241 20.14 -8.42 -31.08
CA HIS A 241 19.87 -7.19 -31.84
C HIS A 241 18.41 -6.73 -31.73
N LEU A 242 17.47 -7.66 -31.57
CA LEU A 242 16.06 -7.35 -31.38
C LEU A 242 15.74 -7.09 -29.90
N VAL A 243 16.29 -7.87 -28.98
CA VAL A 243 16.04 -7.74 -27.53
C VAL A 243 16.90 -6.68 -26.87
N ALA A 244 18.18 -6.51 -27.20
CA ALA A 244 18.96 -5.42 -26.60
C ALA A 244 18.47 -4.05 -27.09
N ARG A 245 18.03 -3.94 -28.36
CA ARG A 245 17.55 -2.67 -28.92
C ARG A 245 16.08 -2.34 -28.58
N ARG A 246 15.19 -3.35 -28.48
CA ARG A 246 13.75 -3.12 -28.20
C ARG A 246 13.26 -3.67 -26.87
N GLY A 247 13.97 -4.59 -26.24
CA GLY A 247 13.60 -5.20 -24.96
C GLY A 247 13.47 -4.18 -23.82
N PRO A 248 14.42 -3.24 -23.64
CA PRO A 248 14.25 -2.14 -22.69
C PRO A 248 13.00 -1.30 -22.97
N SER A 249 12.73 -0.98 -24.24
CA SER A 249 11.52 -0.25 -24.65
C SER A 249 10.24 -1.03 -24.33
N ILE A 250 10.20 -2.34 -24.59
CA ILE A 250 9.05 -3.19 -24.27
C ILE A 250 8.84 -3.27 -22.75
N LEU A 251 9.90 -3.40 -21.96
CA LEU A 251 9.80 -3.46 -20.50
C LEU A 251 9.36 -2.12 -19.91
N VAL A 252 9.89 -1.01 -20.41
CA VAL A 252 9.44 0.34 -20.04
C VAL A 252 7.97 0.52 -20.39
N VAL A 253 7.56 0.13 -21.61
CA VAL A 253 6.16 0.15 -22.03
C VAL A 253 5.31 -0.72 -21.10
N ALA A 254 5.68 -1.97 -20.84
CA ALA A 254 4.95 -2.86 -19.95
C ALA A 254 4.84 -2.31 -18.52
N THR A 255 5.90 -1.69 -18.01
CA THR A 255 5.94 -1.06 -16.69
C THR A 255 5.05 0.18 -16.63
N VAL A 256 5.07 1.02 -17.67
CA VAL A 256 4.23 2.21 -17.80
C VAL A 256 2.75 1.80 -17.93
N PHE A 257 2.43 0.85 -18.81
CA PHE A 257 1.06 0.33 -18.97
C PHE A 257 0.57 -0.37 -17.71
N GLY A 258 1.42 -1.18 -17.07
CA GLY A 258 1.16 -1.83 -15.79
C GLY A 258 0.84 -0.79 -14.73
N THR A 259 1.76 0.13 -14.45
CA THR A 259 1.58 1.19 -13.45
C THR A 259 0.37 2.07 -13.76
N THR A 260 0.12 2.39 -15.04
CA THR A 260 -1.07 3.14 -15.46
C THR A 260 -2.35 2.36 -15.19
N ALA A 261 -2.40 1.07 -15.52
CA ALA A 261 -3.56 0.23 -15.24
C ALA A 261 -3.85 0.16 -13.73
N VAL A 262 -2.80 0.13 -12.91
CA VAL A 262 -2.86 0.11 -11.44
C VAL A 262 -3.43 1.41 -10.93
N LEU A 263 -2.85 2.55 -11.34
CA LEU A 263 -3.32 3.88 -11.00
C LEU A 263 -4.78 4.07 -11.42
N ARG A 264 -5.18 3.60 -12.62
CA ARG A 264 -6.57 3.66 -13.09
C ARG A 264 -7.51 2.79 -12.27
N CYS A 265 -7.11 1.55 -11.96
CA CYS A 265 -7.89 0.66 -11.11
C CYS A 265 -8.08 1.27 -9.72
N TRP A 266 -7.03 1.88 -9.18
CA TRP A 266 -7.04 2.55 -7.90
C TRP A 266 -7.90 3.82 -7.89
N GLY A 267 -7.75 4.70 -8.88
CA GLY A 267 -8.60 5.88 -9.05
C GLY A 267 -10.08 5.53 -9.18
N ARG A 268 -10.41 4.47 -9.95
CA ARG A 268 -11.79 3.95 -10.04
C ARG A 268 -12.31 3.44 -8.69
N ALA A 269 -11.49 2.70 -7.95
CA ALA A 269 -11.86 2.23 -6.62
C ALA A 269 -12.14 3.41 -5.67
N PHE A 270 -11.40 4.50 -5.79
CA PHE A 270 -11.61 5.71 -4.98
C PHE A 270 -12.90 6.45 -5.34
N VAL A 271 -13.18 6.64 -6.63
CA VAL A 271 -14.46 7.23 -7.08
C VAL A 271 -15.65 6.36 -6.65
N GLN A 272 -15.50 5.04 -6.75
CA GLN A 272 -16.52 4.09 -6.30
C GLN A 272 -16.73 4.16 -4.78
N LEU A 273 -15.66 4.33 -3.99
CA LEU A 273 -15.73 4.49 -2.54
C LEU A 273 -16.58 5.69 -2.13
N GLU A 274 -16.40 6.84 -2.78
CA GLU A 274 -17.18 8.05 -2.49
C GLU A 274 -18.66 7.84 -2.84
N LYS A 275 -18.93 7.20 -3.99
CA LYS A 275 -20.30 6.85 -4.38
C LYS A 275 -20.95 5.88 -3.39
N GLN A 276 -20.26 4.80 -3.01
CA GLN A 276 -20.75 3.78 -2.09
C GLN A 276 -21.10 4.40 -0.73
N LEU A 277 -20.24 5.27 -0.20
CA LEU A 277 -20.50 5.96 1.08
C LEU A 277 -21.66 6.94 0.98
N ASN A 278 -21.74 7.74 -0.09
CA ASN A 278 -22.84 8.71 -0.26
C ASN A 278 -24.21 8.04 -0.37
N THR A 279 -24.28 6.83 -0.92
CA THR A 279 -25.52 6.04 -1.02
C THR A 279 -25.66 4.97 0.06
N PHE A 280 -24.73 4.90 1.02
CA PHE A 280 -24.73 3.85 2.03
C PHE A 280 -25.96 3.97 2.92
N SER A 281 -26.64 2.87 3.19
CA SER A 281 -27.65 2.78 4.24
C SER A 281 -27.58 1.44 4.94
N PHE A 282 -27.82 1.42 6.26
CA PHE A 282 -27.88 0.17 7.03
C PHE A 282 -28.98 -0.78 6.51
N ASP A 283 -30.00 -0.24 5.85
CA ASP A 283 -31.14 -1.00 5.31
C ASP A 283 -30.84 -1.62 3.93
N THR A 284 -29.95 -1.04 3.16
CA THR A 284 -29.61 -1.55 1.82
C THR A 284 -28.24 -2.22 1.78
N ALA A 285 -27.40 -1.99 2.78
CA ALA A 285 -26.08 -2.60 2.89
C ALA A 285 -26.17 -4.13 2.89
N GLN A 286 -25.26 -4.74 2.13
CA GLN A 286 -25.18 -6.18 2.01
C GLN A 286 -24.83 -6.79 3.36
N CYS A 287 -25.67 -7.73 3.77
CA CYS A 287 -25.51 -8.46 5.02
C CYS A 287 -25.47 -9.95 4.71
N LEU A 288 -24.53 -10.69 5.32
CA LEU A 288 -24.46 -12.14 5.12
C LEU A 288 -25.63 -12.84 5.83
N HIS A 289 -25.96 -12.38 7.04
CA HIS A 289 -27.05 -12.92 7.84
C HIS A 289 -28.01 -11.80 8.27
N PRO A 290 -29.33 -11.89 7.99
CA PRO A 290 -30.28 -10.84 8.36
C PRO A 290 -30.24 -10.44 9.83
N LYS A 291 -29.99 -11.38 10.75
CA LYS A 291 -29.87 -11.14 12.20
C LYS A 291 -28.72 -10.19 12.56
N ASP A 292 -27.65 -10.16 11.79
CA ASP A 292 -26.53 -9.26 12.04
C ASP A 292 -26.96 -7.80 11.90
N ARG A 293 -27.98 -7.52 11.06
CA ARG A 293 -28.52 -6.17 10.91
C ARG A 293 -29.19 -5.69 12.19
N GLU A 294 -29.97 -6.56 12.84
CA GLU A 294 -30.60 -6.23 14.12
C GLU A 294 -29.52 -5.96 15.19
N MET A 295 -28.47 -6.78 15.21
CA MET A 295 -27.34 -6.60 16.13
C MET A 295 -26.60 -5.28 15.89
N ILE A 296 -26.34 -4.92 14.64
CA ILE A 296 -25.69 -3.65 14.28
C ILE A 296 -26.59 -2.47 14.63
N ARG A 297 -27.91 -2.55 14.40
CA ARG A 297 -28.84 -1.48 14.78
C ARG A 297 -28.83 -1.25 16.28
N GLU A 298 -28.83 -2.31 17.08
CA GLU A 298 -28.70 -2.20 18.54
C GLU A 298 -27.35 -1.58 18.93
N ALA A 299 -26.25 -1.98 18.28
CA ALA A 299 -24.95 -1.38 18.53
C ALA A 299 -24.91 0.12 18.13
N CYS A 300 -25.53 0.50 17.02
CA CYS A 300 -25.71 1.90 16.61
C CYS A 300 -26.51 2.68 17.65
N PHE A 301 -27.57 2.10 18.21
CA PHE A 301 -28.33 2.67 19.31
C PHE A 301 -27.45 2.97 20.52
N GLN A 302 -26.65 2.00 20.96
CA GLN A 302 -25.74 2.20 22.09
C GLN A 302 -24.68 3.28 21.83
N ILE A 303 -24.14 3.36 20.60
CA ILE A 303 -23.16 4.38 20.22
C ILE A 303 -23.80 5.78 20.14
N ALA A 304 -24.99 5.90 19.55
CA ALA A 304 -25.65 7.18 19.33
C ALA A 304 -26.32 7.75 20.59
N ARG A 305 -26.70 6.89 21.55
CA ARG A 305 -27.40 7.30 22.79
C ARG A 305 -26.64 8.38 23.57
N GLY A 306 -25.30 8.36 23.53
CA GLY A 306 -24.48 9.40 24.16
C GLY A 306 -24.63 10.78 23.51
N ALA A 307 -24.91 10.83 22.20
CA ALA A 307 -25.06 12.08 21.45
C ALA A 307 -26.52 12.54 21.33
N LEU A 308 -27.48 11.63 21.22
CA LEU A 308 -28.90 11.93 21.02
C LEU A 308 -29.71 11.99 22.33
N GLY A 309 -29.16 11.49 23.45
CA GLY A 309 -29.84 11.43 24.73
C GLY A 309 -30.70 10.16 24.92
N PRO A 310 -31.30 9.98 26.10
CA PRO A 310 -31.95 8.74 26.51
C PRO A 310 -33.30 8.47 25.81
N SER A 311 -33.93 9.49 25.23
CA SER A 311 -35.23 9.39 24.53
C SER A 311 -35.10 9.06 23.05
N ALA A 312 -33.87 8.94 22.53
CA ALA A 312 -33.65 8.61 21.13
C ALA A 312 -34.28 7.26 20.79
N THR A 313 -34.88 7.16 19.62
CA THR A 313 -35.36 5.90 19.09
C THR A 313 -34.22 5.10 18.44
N LEU A 314 -34.43 3.80 18.25
CA LEU A 314 -33.51 2.93 17.49
C LEU A 314 -33.28 3.48 16.07
N GLN A 315 -34.33 3.98 15.43
CA GLN A 315 -34.28 4.52 14.07
C GLN A 315 -33.45 5.81 14.00
N GLU A 316 -33.73 6.80 14.86
CA GLU A 316 -32.96 8.05 14.93
C GLU A 316 -31.48 7.79 15.21
N SER A 317 -31.19 6.80 16.05
CA SER A 317 -29.81 6.38 16.34
C SER A 317 -29.11 5.79 15.13
N CYS A 318 -29.79 4.93 14.37
CA CYS A 318 -29.24 4.37 13.13
C CYS A 318 -29.02 5.47 12.08
N GLU A 319 -29.97 6.39 11.92
CA GLU A 319 -29.84 7.54 11.01
C GLU A 319 -28.69 8.46 11.41
N CYS A 320 -28.48 8.67 12.70
CA CYS A 320 -27.35 9.46 13.21
C CYS A 320 -26.00 8.80 12.87
N VAL A 321 -25.85 7.49 13.11
CA VAL A 321 -24.63 6.76 12.77
C VAL A 321 -24.44 6.68 11.25
N GLU A 322 -25.52 6.52 10.47
CA GLU A 322 -25.47 6.51 9.01
C GLU A 322 -25.04 7.87 8.45
N LEU A 323 -25.58 8.96 9.00
CA LEU A 323 -25.15 10.32 8.67
C LEU A 323 -23.67 10.53 9.04
N HIS A 324 -23.25 10.03 10.20
CA HIS A 324 -21.84 10.07 10.60
C HIS A 324 -20.96 9.30 9.61
N ALA A 325 -21.39 8.10 9.18
CA ALA A 325 -20.69 7.32 8.17
C ALA A 325 -20.53 8.12 6.86
N ARG A 326 -21.62 8.70 6.35
CA ARG A 326 -21.62 9.49 5.10
C ARG A 326 -20.72 10.73 5.15
N VAL A 327 -20.61 11.40 6.31
CA VAL A 327 -19.88 12.66 6.43
C VAL A 327 -18.42 12.47 6.82
N VAL A 328 -18.16 11.55 7.75
CA VAL A 328 -16.88 11.44 8.46
C VAL A 328 -15.98 10.41 7.80
N VAL A 329 -16.53 9.27 7.38
CA VAL A 329 -15.74 8.18 6.79
C VAL A 329 -15.05 8.58 5.48
N PRO A 330 -15.70 9.24 4.50
CA PRO A 330 -15.01 9.66 3.28
C PRO A 330 -13.81 10.57 3.56
N ARG A 331 -13.94 11.46 4.55
CA ARG A 331 -12.87 12.39 4.94
C ARG A 331 -11.69 11.65 5.56
N ALA A 332 -11.93 10.69 6.45
CA ALA A 332 -10.86 9.90 7.02
C ALA A 332 -10.21 8.96 6.02
N MET A 333 -10.98 8.29 5.17
CA MET A 333 -10.43 7.46 4.09
C MET A 333 -9.56 8.32 3.14
N ARG A 334 -9.98 9.54 2.81
CA ARG A 334 -9.19 10.47 1.98
C ARG A 334 -7.92 10.97 2.68
N ARG A 335 -7.91 11.10 4.01
CA ARG A 335 -6.69 11.44 4.78
C ARG A 335 -5.75 10.25 4.92
N ALA A 336 -6.30 9.05 5.10
CA ALA A 336 -5.55 7.81 5.25
C ALA A 336 -4.89 7.38 3.93
N ILE A 337 -5.51 7.71 2.80
CA ILE A 337 -4.93 7.52 1.47
C ILE A 337 -4.05 8.73 1.18
N SER A 338 -2.75 8.50 0.93
CA SER A 338 -1.81 9.56 0.59
C SER A 338 -2.32 10.40 -0.61
N PRO A 339 -2.06 11.72 -0.68
CA PRO A 339 -2.42 12.55 -1.83
C PRO A 339 -1.84 12.02 -3.16
N THR A 340 -0.69 11.35 -3.11
CA THR A 340 -0.04 10.72 -4.26
C THR A 340 -0.71 9.42 -4.69
N LEU A 341 -1.79 9.01 -3.99
CA LEU A 341 -2.56 7.78 -4.16
C LEU A 341 -1.78 6.47 -3.89
N ILE A 342 -0.48 6.44 -4.18
CA ILE A 342 0.42 5.32 -3.91
C ILE A 342 1.18 5.59 -2.60
N PRO A 343 1.10 4.69 -1.61
CA PRO A 343 2.01 4.71 -0.47
C PRO A 343 3.47 4.68 -0.94
N TRP A 344 4.29 5.63 -0.50
CA TRP A 344 5.72 5.75 -0.88
C TRP A 344 6.51 4.44 -0.74
N ARG A 345 6.11 3.58 0.21
CA ARG A 345 6.70 2.25 0.42
C ARG A 345 6.64 1.37 -0.83
N TYR A 346 5.58 1.45 -1.63
CA TYR A 346 5.49 0.66 -2.85
C TYR A 346 6.37 1.21 -3.97
N ALA A 347 6.52 2.53 -4.04
CA ALA A 347 7.49 3.14 -4.94
C ALA A 347 8.91 2.66 -4.60
N LEU A 348 9.26 2.60 -3.31
CA LEU A 348 10.55 2.05 -2.87
C LEU A 348 10.73 0.57 -3.25
N ILE A 349 9.69 -0.26 -3.09
CA ILE A 349 9.78 -1.68 -3.47
C ILE A 349 10.03 -1.84 -4.96
N LEU A 350 9.35 -1.07 -5.80
CA LEU A 350 9.61 -1.09 -7.24
C LEU A 350 11.02 -0.57 -7.56
N TYR A 351 11.48 0.43 -6.82
CA TYR A 351 12.82 1.01 -6.97
C TYR A 351 13.96 0.05 -6.57
N LEU A 352 13.71 -0.92 -5.67
CA LEU A 352 14.73 -1.92 -5.29
C LEU A 352 15.30 -2.70 -6.50
N VAL A 353 14.47 -2.96 -7.51
CA VAL A 353 14.92 -3.67 -8.72
C VAL A 353 15.73 -2.75 -9.64
N ALA A 354 15.38 -1.46 -9.71
CA ALA A 354 16.18 -0.47 -10.43
C ALA A 354 17.55 -0.27 -9.76
N PHE A 355 17.56 -0.20 -8.43
CA PHE A 355 18.79 -0.10 -7.65
C PHE A 355 19.70 -1.33 -7.85
N SER A 356 19.16 -2.55 -7.81
CA SER A 356 19.98 -3.75 -8.05
C SER A 356 20.52 -3.82 -9.47
N ARG A 357 19.77 -3.33 -10.47
CA ARG A 357 20.24 -3.20 -11.85
C ARG A 357 21.47 -2.30 -11.95
N ILE A 358 21.49 -1.18 -11.24
CA ILE A 358 22.65 -0.27 -11.23
C ILE A 358 23.88 -1.00 -10.68
N LEU A 359 23.73 -1.71 -9.55
CA LEU A 359 24.82 -2.48 -8.96
C LEU A 359 25.34 -3.57 -9.89
N ASP A 360 24.45 -4.31 -10.53
CA ASP A 360 24.82 -5.35 -11.51
C ASP A 360 25.55 -4.77 -12.73
N SER A 361 25.12 -3.61 -13.25
CA SER A 361 25.84 -2.91 -14.32
C SER A 361 27.23 -2.44 -13.89
N LEU A 362 27.36 -1.86 -12.69
CA LEU A 362 28.65 -1.45 -12.14
C LEU A 362 29.58 -2.67 -11.97
N CYS A 363 29.09 -3.78 -11.43
CA CYS A 363 29.85 -5.02 -11.31
C CYS A 363 30.38 -5.53 -12.65
N SER A 364 29.59 -5.37 -13.71
CA SER A 364 29.92 -5.81 -15.07
C SER A 364 31.03 -4.96 -15.70
N ALA A 365 31.02 -3.65 -15.44
CA ALA A 365 31.97 -2.70 -16.03
C ALA A 365 33.33 -2.66 -15.32
N MET A 366 33.37 -2.79 -13.98
CA MET A 366 34.58 -2.61 -13.16
C MET A 366 35.89 -3.29 -13.64
N PRO A 367 35.93 -4.54 -14.13
CA PRO A 367 37.20 -5.17 -14.50
C PRO A 367 37.89 -4.55 -15.72
N THR A 368 37.17 -3.76 -16.53
CA THR A 368 37.72 -3.12 -17.73
C THR A 368 38.00 -1.63 -17.55
N LEU A 369 37.58 -1.02 -16.44
CA LEU A 369 37.60 0.43 -16.28
C LEU A 369 38.94 0.95 -15.73
N GLN A 370 39.56 1.91 -16.44
CA GLN A 370 40.53 2.82 -15.84
C GLN A 370 39.83 3.83 -14.89
N GLU A 371 40.55 4.50 -13.98
CA GLU A 371 39.97 5.43 -12.99
C GLU A 371 39.00 6.46 -13.58
N ALA A 372 39.30 6.99 -14.77
CA ALA A 372 38.43 7.93 -15.48
C ALA A 372 37.09 7.33 -15.92
N GLU A 373 37.07 6.03 -16.24
CA GLU A 373 35.86 5.35 -16.71
C GLU A 373 34.98 4.89 -15.53
N ILE A 374 35.54 4.76 -14.32
CA ILE A 374 34.78 4.57 -13.07
C ILE A 374 33.91 5.81 -12.79
N MET A 375 34.46 7.01 -12.97
CA MET A 375 33.70 8.25 -12.78
C MET A 375 32.54 8.36 -13.77
N LEU A 376 32.76 8.00 -15.04
CA LEU A 376 31.71 7.96 -16.05
C LEU A 376 30.63 6.91 -15.73
N ALA A 377 31.02 5.74 -15.20
CA ALA A 377 30.07 4.71 -14.78
C ALA A 377 29.23 5.16 -13.57
N LEU A 378 29.83 5.89 -12.63
CA LEU A 378 29.12 6.50 -11.50
C LEU A 378 28.17 7.62 -11.96
N GLU A 379 28.60 8.46 -12.91
CA GLU A 379 27.77 9.48 -13.53
C GLU A 379 26.56 8.85 -14.24
N THR A 380 26.78 7.81 -15.05
CA THR A 380 25.71 7.05 -15.73
C THR A 380 24.76 6.41 -14.71
N ALA A 381 25.29 5.85 -13.63
CA ALA A 381 24.48 5.29 -12.55
C ALA A 381 23.61 6.36 -11.89
N LEU A 382 24.18 7.55 -11.63
CA LEU A 382 23.46 8.69 -11.06
C LEU A 382 22.37 9.20 -12.01
N GLU A 383 22.65 9.30 -13.31
CA GLU A 383 21.65 9.64 -14.33
C GLU A 383 20.49 8.66 -14.32
N VAL A 384 20.75 7.35 -14.29
CA VAL A 384 19.70 6.32 -14.21
C VAL A 384 18.87 6.45 -12.92
N VAL A 385 19.50 6.77 -11.78
CA VAL A 385 18.79 7.07 -10.53
C VAL A 385 17.86 8.27 -10.71
N VAL A 386 18.38 9.37 -11.26
CA VAL A 386 17.63 10.62 -11.46
C VAL A 386 16.47 10.40 -12.44
N GLU A 387 16.69 9.70 -13.56
CA GLU A 387 15.65 9.37 -14.53
C GLU A 387 14.57 8.45 -13.93
N SER A 388 14.96 7.50 -13.09
CA SER A 388 14.03 6.60 -12.40
C SER A 388 13.17 7.37 -11.40
N LEU A 389 13.77 8.31 -10.65
CA LEU A 389 13.04 9.20 -9.74
C LEU A 389 12.11 10.16 -10.50
N ALA A 390 12.59 10.76 -11.59
CA ALA A 390 11.80 11.64 -12.44
C ALA A 390 10.60 10.90 -13.08
N SER A 391 10.79 9.63 -13.46
CA SER A 391 9.72 8.76 -13.98
C SER A 391 8.67 8.45 -12.92
N LEU A 392 9.08 8.17 -11.67
CA LEU A 392 8.16 7.97 -10.56
C LEU A 392 7.34 9.23 -10.25
N VAL A 393 8.00 10.40 -10.23
CA VAL A 393 7.33 11.69 -10.04
C VAL A 393 6.36 11.96 -11.19
N SER A 394 6.76 11.72 -12.43
CA SER A 394 5.91 11.88 -13.61
C SER A 394 4.71 10.94 -13.58
N LEU A 395 4.89 9.67 -13.19
CA LEU A 395 3.80 8.72 -13.02
C LEU A 395 2.84 9.12 -11.90
N ALA A 396 3.35 9.68 -10.80
CA ALA A 396 2.52 10.22 -9.72
C ALA A 396 1.69 11.41 -10.19
N ILE A 397 2.29 12.35 -10.94
CA ILE A 397 1.61 13.51 -11.52
C ILE A 397 0.55 13.06 -12.53
N VAL A 398 0.90 12.17 -13.46
CA VAL A 398 -0.02 11.61 -14.45
C VAL A 398 -1.15 10.84 -13.77
N GLY A 399 -0.84 10.04 -12.77
CA GLY A 399 -1.82 9.33 -11.94
C GLY A 399 -2.80 10.29 -11.28
N TYR A 400 -2.29 11.37 -10.69
CA TYR A 400 -3.10 12.44 -10.12
C TYR A 400 -4.06 13.04 -11.15
N PHE A 401 -3.56 13.47 -12.31
CA PHE A 401 -4.40 14.06 -13.36
C PHE A 401 -5.44 13.07 -13.90
N ILE A 402 -5.04 11.83 -14.18
CA ILE A 402 -5.96 10.80 -14.69
C ILE A 402 -7.08 10.49 -13.69
N CYS A 403 -6.76 10.45 -12.40
CA CYS A 403 -7.74 10.07 -11.37
C CYS A 403 -8.64 11.24 -10.95
N TYR A 404 -8.13 12.47 -10.90
CA TYR A 404 -8.84 13.61 -10.32
C TYR A 404 -9.39 14.61 -11.33
N THR A 405 -9.08 14.49 -12.64
CA THR A 405 -9.68 15.34 -13.68
C THR A 405 -10.57 14.53 -14.64
N PRO A 406 -11.81 14.21 -14.25
CA PRO A 406 -12.68 13.35 -15.06
C PRO A 406 -13.06 13.94 -16.42
N THR A 407 -12.96 15.27 -16.62
CA THR A 407 -13.51 15.97 -17.81
C THR A 407 -12.64 17.10 -18.38
N SER A 408 -11.38 17.28 -17.96
CA SER A 408 -10.59 18.43 -18.43
C SER A 408 -9.85 18.16 -19.75
N PRO A 409 -9.73 19.15 -20.66
CA PRO A 409 -8.85 19.06 -21.84
C PRO A 409 -7.36 18.81 -21.47
N LEU A 410 -7.00 19.14 -20.23
CA LEU A 410 -5.71 18.83 -19.61
C LEU A 410 -5.41 17.33 -19.58
N ARG A 411 -6.42 16.46 -19.53
CA ARG A 411 -6.25 15.01 -19.63
C ARG A 411 -5.69 14.56 -20.98
N GLU A 412 -6.18 15.15 -22.09
CA GLU A 412 -5.69 14.83 -23.42
C GLU A 412 -4.31 15.43 -23.66
N LEU A 413 -4.03 16.61 -23.09
CA LEU A 413 -2.69 17.19 -23.10
C LEU A 413 -1.69 16.31 -22.32
N VAL A 414 -2.02 15.84 -21.12
CA VAL A 414 -1.16 14.95 -20.33
C VAL A 414 -0.96 13.60 -21.04
N ARG A 415 -2.01 13.05 -21.66
CA ARG A 415 -1.88 11.86 -22.53
C ARG A 415 -0.92 12.11 -23.68
N LEU A 416 -1.04 13.25 -24.37
CA LEU A 416 -0.17 13.62 -25.47
C LEU A 416 1.28 13.78 -24.99
N VAL A 417 1.52 14.50 -23.89
CA VAL A 417 2.86 14.70 -23.32
C VAL A 417 3.50 13.37 -22.91
N VAL A 418 2.76 12.47 -22.28
CA VAL A 418 3.29 11.13 -21.91
C VAL A 418 3.61 10.31 -23.16
N LEU A 419 2.72 10.31 -24.16
CA LEU A 419 2.95 9.60 -25.42
C LEU A 419 4.16 10.18 -26.17
N THR A 420 4.31 11.50 -26.21
CA THR A 420 5.42 12.19 -26.86
C THR A 420 6.73 11.96 -26.11
N ALA A 421 6.73 12.01 -24.78
CA ALA A 421 7.91 11.73 -23.95
C ALA A 421 8.40 10.28 -24.07
N VAL A 422 7.48 9.31 -24.16
CA VAL A 422 7.81 7.90 -24.41
C VAL A 422 8.26 7.65 -25.86
N SER A 423 7.85 8.51 -26.80
CA SER A 423 8.15 8.37 -28.23
C SER A 423 9.38 9.16 -28.70
N LEU A 424 9.91 10.08 -27.88
CA LEU A 424 11.14 10.80 -28.24
C LEU A 424 12.34 9.85 -28.12
N PRO A 425 13.05 9.54 -29.22
CA PRO A 425 14.32 8.84 -29.11
C PRO A 425 15.29 9.75 -28.35
N LEU A 426 15.83 9.25 -27.23
CA LEU A 426 16.93 9.91 -26.52
C LEU A 426 18.12 9.99 -27.48
N GLY A 427 18.29 11.13 -28.13
CA GLY A 427 19.35 11.43 -29.10
C GLY A 427 20.71 11.59 -28.45
N ILE A 428 21.11 10.68 -27.56
CA ILE A 428 22.40 10.68 -26.87
C ILE A 428 23.48 10.02 -27.74
N GLU A 429 23.11 9.16 -28.69
CA GLU A 429 24.09 8.43 -29.53
C GLU A 429 24.87 9.31 -30.52
N SER A 430 24.40 10.52 -30.88
CA SER A 430 25.11 11.33 -31.89
C SER A 430 26.38 11.98 -31.35
N ARG A 431 26.57 12.09 -30.02
CA ARG A 431 27.76 12.76 -29.43
C ARG A 431 28.90 11.80 -29.05
N LEU A 432 28.60 10.54 -28.74
CA LEU A 432 29.64 9.55 -28.40
C LEU A 432 30.36 8.98 -29.65
N GLY A 433 29.73 9.08 -30.83
CA GLY A 433 30.35 8.69 -32.10
C GLY A 433 31.43 9.67 -32.59
N GLU A 434 31.26 10.97 -32.35
CA GLU A 434 32.19 12.01 -32.83
C GLU A 434 33.48 12.05 -31.99
N SER A 435 33.42 11.90 -30.66
CA SER A 435 34.63 11.92 -29.82
C SER A 435 35.56 10.72 -30.01
N ARG A 436 35.08 9.56 -30.49
CA ARG A 436 35.96 8.41 -30.79
C ARG A 436 36.75 8.56 -32.09
N VAL A 437 36.35 9.48 -32.98
CA VAL A 437 37.07 9.75 -34.23
C VAL A 437 38.23 10.72 -34.03
N GLU A 438 38.15 11.59 -33.03
CA GLU A 438 39.22 12.57 -32.73
C GLU A 438 40.40 12.00 -31.93
N VAL A 439 40.20 10.96 -31.12
CA VAL A 439 41.30 10.34 -30.33
C VAL A 439 42.13 9.33 -31.15
N ARG A 440 41.75 9.06 -32.40
CA ARG A 440 42.47 8.17 -33.33
C ARG A 440 43.22 8.89 -34.45
N LYS A 441 43.23 10.22 -34.44
CA LYS A 441 44.15 11.06 -35.22
C LYS A 441 45.19 11.65 -34.27
#